data_AF-A0A7X1IG15-F1
#
_entry.id   AF-A0A7X1IG15-F1
#
_cell.length_a   1.000
_cell.length_b   1.000
_cell.length_c   1.000
_cell.angle_alpha   90.00
_cell.angle_beta   90.00
_cell.angle_gamma   90.00
#
_symmetry.space_group_name_H-M   'P 1'
#
loop_
_entity.id
_entity.type
_entity.pdbx_description
1 polymer ?
#
loop_
_entity_poly.entity_id
_entity_poly.type
_entity_poly.pdbx_seq_one_letter_code
_entity_poly.pdbx_strand_id
1 'polypeptide(L)'
;MAIRESGCRPRGPLAAALARRPVHDALPGRVTPPAQGELAAHRKRIDPCYAAGTVEEILDRLRACGHPAAEDAAEAVLATSPTAAKVTLAPQPHAPALGPPERMPEREYRVPCAALATPDLVEGARAQVADRGRNPRRPPATLADVSAEDVERYFAPLGDREPTLAPGDGPLQEVPW
;
A
#
# COMPACT_ATOMS: atom_id res chain seq x y z
N MET A 1 -46.18 14.13 -20.76
CA MET A 1 -44.88 14.09 -20.05
C MET A 1 -44.37 12.66 -20.12
N ALA A 2 -43.57 12.34 -21.15
CA ALA A 2 -43.12 10.97 -21.41
C ALA A 2 -41.85 10.66 -20.61
N ILE A 3 -41.91 9.63 -19.78
CA ILE A 3 -40.76 9.08 -19.07
C ILE A 3 -39.86 8.45 -20.13
N ARG A 4 -38.70 9.04 -20.41
CA ARG A 4 -37.66 8.40 -21.23
C ARG A 4 -37.18 7.17 -20.46
N GLU A 5 -37.58 6.00 -20.95
CA GLU A 5 -36.96 4.74 -20.59
C GLU A 5 -35.46 4.86 -20.88
N SER A 6 -34.66 4.97 -19.82
CA SER A 6 -33.21 4.94 -19.92
C SER A 6 -32.81 3.50 -20.24
N GLY A 7 -32.80 3.17 -21.53
CA GLY A 7 -32.40 1.87 -22.05
C GLY A 7 -31.05 1.47 -21.47
N CYS A 8 -31.01 0.27 -20.89
CA CYS A 8 -29.79 -0.35 -20.38
C CYS A 8 -28.76 -0.35 -21.52
N ARG A 9 -27.59 0.29 -21.34
CA ARG A 9 -26.54 0.28 -22.36
C ARG A 9 -26.19 -1.19 -22.68
N PRO A 10 -26.05 -1.58 -23.97
CA PRO A 10 -25.70 -2.94 -24.31
C PRO A 10 -24.37 -3.29 -23.65
N ARG A 11 -24.35 -4.41 -22.91
CA ARG A 11 -23.12 -4.93 -22.30
C ARG A 11 -22.09 -5.18 -23.41
N GLY A 12 -20.87 -4.68 -23.24
CA GLY A 12 -19.78 -4.89 -24.19
C GLY A 12 -19.47 -6.39 -24.42
N PRO A 13 -18.76 -6.73 -25.50
CA PRO A 13 -18.58 -8.13 -25.94
C PRO A 13 -17.88 -9.03 -24.91
N LEU A 14 -17.01 -8.46 -24.07
CA LEU A 14 -16.40 -9.18 -22.95
C LEU A 14 -17.43 -9.48 -21.84
N ALA A 15 -18.22 -8.49 -21.44
CA ALA A 15 -19.26 -8.67 -20.42
C ALA A 15 -20.36 -9.64 -20.88
N ALA A 16 -20.69 -9.65 -22.17
CA ALA A 16 -21.59 -10.64 -22.76
C ALA A 16 -21.00 -12.07 -22.74
N ALA A 17 -19.70 -12.21 -22.98
CA ALA A 17 -19.00 -13.49 -22.91
C ALA A 17 -18.92 -14.03 -21.48
N LEU A 18 -18.55 -13.19 -20.50
CA LEU A 18 -18.45 -13.57 -19.08
C LEU A 18 -19.81 -13.92 -18.46
N ALA A 19 -20.90 -13.37 -18.99
CA ALA A 19 -22.25 -13.72 -18.54
C ALA A 19 -22.66 -15.16 -18.93
N ARG A 20 -21.91 -15.83 -19.81
CA ARG A 20 -22.29 -17.14 -20.38
C ARG A 20 -21.21 -18.20 -20.29
N ARG A 21 -19.97 -17.81 -20.02
CA ARG A 21 -18.80 -18.69 -20.02
C ARG A 21 -17.88 -18.35 -18.86
N PRO A 22 -17.16 -19.34 -18.30
CA PRO A 22 -16.09 -19.08 -17.34
C PRO A 22 -15.04 -18.11 -17.89
N VAL A 23 -14.34 -17.44 -16.98
CA VAL A 23 -13.31 -16.44 -17.32
C VAL A 23 -12.22 -17.02 -18.23
N HIS A 24 -11.78 -18.25 -17.98
CA HIS A 24 -10.74 -18.93 -18.77
C HIS A 24 -11.17 -19.19 -20.23
N ASP A 25 -12.46 -19.28 -20.51
CA ASP A 25 -13.01 -19.44 -21.86
C ASP A 25 -13.39 -18.10 -22.53
N ALA A 26 -13.62 -17.07 -21.72
CA ALA A 26 -14.04 -15.76 -22.19
C ALA A 26 -12.87 -14.84 -22.55
N LEU A 27 -11.71 -15.03 -21.92
CA LEU A 27 -10.49 -14.22 -22.11
C LEU A 27 -9.66 -14.53 -23.36
N PRO A 28 -9.54 -15.79 -23.86
CA PRO A 28 -8.74 -16.08 -25.04
C PRO A 28 -9.14 -15.21 -26.25
N GLY A 29 -8.14 -14.63 -26.92
CA GLY A 29 -8.34 -13.70 -28.03
C GLY A 29 -8.73 -12.26 -27.64
N ARG A 30 -8.80 -11.96 -26.33
CA ARG A 30 -9.07 -10.61 -25.79
C ARG A 30 -7.96 -10.06 -24.91
N VAL A 31 -6.93 -10.86 -24.64
CA VAL A 31 -5.76 -10.48 -23.86
C VAL A 31 -4.59 -10.18 -24.78
N THR A 32 -3.78 -9.19 -24.40
CA THR A 32 -2.50 -8.91 -25.04
C THR A 32 -1.41 -8.88 -23.98
N PRO A 33 -0.17 -9.29 -24.29
CA PRO A 33 0.94 -9.14 -23.36
C PRO A 33 1.06 -7.69 -22.87
N PRO A 34 1.31 -7.46 -21.58
CA PRO A 34 1.58 -6.11 -21.10
C PRO A 34 2.87 -5.59 -21.73
N ALA A 35 2.95 -4.27 -21.89
CA ALA A 35 4.24 -3.63 -22.18
C ALA A 35 5.24 -3.94 -21.06
N GLN A 36 6.54 -3.86 -21.36
CA GLN A 36 7.56 -4.02 -20.35
C GLN A 36 7.41 -2.92 -19.27
N GLY A 37 7.37 -3.32 -18.00
CA GLY A 37 7.24 -2.38 -16.90
C GLY A 37 8.47 -1.49 -16.74
N GLU A 38 8.26 -0.19 -16.59
CA GLU A 38 9.33 0.81 -16.47
C GLU A 38 10.27 0.50 -15.28
N LEU A 39 9.71 0.13 -14.12
CA LEU A 39 10.48 -0.19 -12.92
C LEU A 39 11.42 -1.39 -13.10
N ALA A 40 11.05 -2.36 -13.94
CA ALA A 40 11.89 -3.54 -14.19
C ALA A 40 13.23 -3.16 -14.84
N ALA A 41 13.25 -2.10 -15.67
CA ALA A 41 14.47 -1.58 -16.27
C ALA A 41 15.41 -0.91 -15.25
N HIS A 42 14.86 -0.42 -14.13
CA HIS A 42 15.61 0.29 -13.08
C HIS A 42 16.01 -0.59 -11.89
N ARG A 43 15.58 -1.85 -11.85
CA ARG A 43 15.77 -2.78 -10.72
C ARG A 43 17.20 -2.83 -10.19
N LYS A 44 18.21 -2.95 -11.07
CA LYS A 44 19.63 -3.02 -10.67
C LYS A 44 20.13 -1.76 -9.93
N ARG A 45 19.43 -0.63 -10.09
CA ARG A 45 19.71 0.63 -9.37
C ARG A 45 18.86 0.77 -8.11
N ILE A 46 17.60 0.33 -8.16
CA ILE A 46 16.65 0.39 -7.05
C ILE A 46 17.09 -0.54 -5.91
N ASP A 47 17.39 -1.80 -6.22
CA ASP A 47 17.63 -2.84 -5.20
C ASP A 47 18.73 -2.43 -4.19
N PRO A 48 19.91 -1.91 -4.60
CA PRO A 48 20.92 -1.44 -3.65
C PRO A 48 20.47 -0.27 -2.77
N CYS A 49 19.67 0.66 -3.30
CA CYS A 49 19.23 1.85 -2.58
C CYS A 49 18.29 1.50 -1.40
N TYR A 50 17.40 0.53 -1.62
CA TYR A 50 16.38 0.12 -0.62
C TYR A 50 16.78 -1.10 0.22
N ALA A 51 18.00 -1.61 0.07
CA ALA A 51 18.48 -2.78 0.83
C ALA A 51 18.89 -2.46 2.28
N ALA A 52 18.74 -1.21 2.74
CA ALA A 52 19.05 -0.82 4.12
C ALA A 52 17.87 -1.03 5.07
N GLY A 53 18.16 -1.17 6.36
CA GLY A 53 17.15 -1.40 7.40
C GLY A 53 16.54 -0.12 8.01
N THR A 54 17.02 1.06 7.63
CA THR A 54 16.55 2.36 8.16
C THR A 54 16.24 3.33 7.03
N VAL A 55 15.29 4.24 7.28
CA VAL A 55 14.88 5.25 6.27
C VAL A 55 16.03 6.21 5.99
N GLU A 56 16.78 6.57 7.03
CA GLU A 56 17.94 7.44 6.98
C GLU A 56 19.01 6.88 6.02
N GLU A 57 19.36 5.59 6.15
CA GLU A 57 20.35 4.97 5.27
C GLU A 57 19.82 4.79 3.84
N ILE A 58 18.53 4.54 3.65
CA ILE A 58 17.90 4.51 2.32
C ILE A 58 18.04 5.88 1.64
N LEU A 59 17.77 6.98 2.36
CA LEU A 59 17.91 8.33 1.83
C LEU A 59 19.36 8.65 1.44
N ASP A 60 20.33 8.26 2.27
CA ASP A 60 21.75 8.44 1.96
C ASP A 60 22.15 7.66 0.70
N ARG A 61 21.68 6.41 0.55
CA ARG A 61 21.95 5.60 -0.65
C ARG A 61 21.28 6.15 -1.90
N LEU A 62 20.04 6.66 -1.80
CA LEU A 62 19.34 7.29 -2.91
C LEU A 62 20.09 8.52 -3.42
N ARG A 63 20.57 9.38 -2.51
CA ARG A 63 21.39 10.56 -2.86
C ARG A 63 22.76 10.17 -3.45
N ALA A 64 23.39 9.14 -2.90
CA ALA A 64 24.66 8.63 -3.41
C ALA A 64 24.52 7.92 -4.78
N CYS A 65 23.31 7.56 -5.21
CA CYS A 65 23.07 6.85 -6.47
C CYS A 65 23.42 7.70 -7.71
N GLY A 66 23.43 9.04 -7.59
CA GLY A 66 23.80 9.95 -8.69
C GLY A 66 22.84 9.91 -9.88
N HIS A 67 21.60 9.45 -9.69
CA HIS A 67 20.59 9.36 -10.73
C HIS A 67 19.41 10.29 -10.40
N PRO A 68 18.91 11.12 -11.34
CA PRO A 68 17.85 12.09 -11.05
C PRO A 68 16.61 11.47 -10.41
N ALA A 69 16.14 10.33 -10.92
CA ALA A 69 14.98 9.64 -10.34
C ALA A 69 15.21 9.11 -8.91
N ALA A 70 16.46 8.90 -8.47
CA ALA A 70 16.76 8.51 -7.10
C ALA A 70 16.72 9.72 -6.16
N GLU A 71 17.18 10.88 -6.61
CA GLU A 71 17.00 12.15 -5.90
C GLU A 71 15.52 12.52 -5.76
N ASP A 72 14.75 12.42 -6.85
CA ASP A 72 13.30 12.65 -6.84
C ASP A 72 12.59 11.70 -5.85
N ALA A 73 13.06 10.45 -5.75
CA ALA A 73 12.53 9.49 -4.78
C ALA A 73 12.90 9.85 -3.33
N ALA A 74 14.12 10.36 -3.08
CA ALA A 74 14.52 10.82 -1.76
C ALA A 74 13.68 12.02 -1.30
N GLU A 75 13.46 12.99 -2.18
CA GLU A 75 12.59 14.14 -1.91
C GLU A 75 11.13 13.70 -1.70
N ALA A 76 10.64 12.74 -2.49
CA ALA A 76 9.30 12.18 -2.30
C ALA A 76 9.14 11.51 -0.93
N VAL A 77 10.14 10.77 -0.46
CA VAL A 77 10.13 10.16 0.88
C VAL A 77 10.15 11.24 1.96
N LEU A 78 10.98 12.29 1.83
CA LEU A 78 11.05 13.39 2.79
C LEU A 78 9.79 14.26 2.85
N ALA A 79 9.01 14.30 1.78
CA ALA A 79 7.72 14.97 1.75
C ALA A 79 6.61 14.19 2.51
N THR A 80 6.86 12.94 2.90
CA THR A 80 5.95 12.16 3.74
C THR A 80 6.15 12.43 5.23
N SER A 81 5.29 11.86 6.07
CA SER A 81 5.50 11.90 7.52
C SER A 81 6.72 11.05 7.91
N PRO A 82 7.61 11.55 8.78
CA PRO A 82 8.72 10.75 9.32
C PRO A 82 8.25 9.45 9.99
N THR A 83 7.16 9.51 10.76
CA THR A 83 6.58 8.33 11.41
C THR A 83 6.03 7.35 10.38
N ALA A 84 5.29 7.84 9.39
CA ALA A 84 4.72 6.99 8.35
C ALA A 84 5.81 6.29 7.51
N ALA A 85 6.90 7.01 7.18
CA ALA A 85 8.03 6.44 6.46
C ALA A 85 8.68 5.30 7.27
N LYS A 86 8.95 5.50 8.56
CA LYS A 86 9.55 4.46 9.41
C LYS A 86 8.62 3.28 9.67
N VAL A 87 7.33 3.52 9.91
CA VAL A 87 6.32 2.46 10.09
C VAL A 87 6.18 1.62 8.82
N THR A 88 6.25 2.24 7.64
CA THR A 88 6.18 1.53 6.35
C THR A 88 7.42 0.66 6.11
N LEU A 89 8.61 1.13 6.51
CA LEU A 89 9.85 0.36 6.39
C LEU A 89 9.97 -0.75 7.44
N ALA A 90 9.31 -0.57 8.60
CA ALA A 90 9.46 -1.46 9.74
C ALA A 90 9.29 -2.94 9.33
N PRO A 91 10.21 -3.83 9.72
CA PRO A 91 10.17 -5.22 9.29
C PRO A 91 8.86 -5.87 9.76
N GLN A 92 8.13 -6.44 8.81
CA GLN A 92 6.92 -7.22 9.07
C GLN A 92 7.17 -8.68 8.67
N PRO A 93 6.61 -9.66 9.41
CA PRO A 93 6.67 -11.04 8.98
C PRO A 93 6.03 -11.17 7.59
N HIS A 94 6.75 -11.76 6.64
CA HIS A 94 6.19 -12.01 5.31
C HIS A 94 5.09 -13.08 5.38
N ALA A 95 4.13 -13.01 4.45
CA ALA A 95 2.96 -13.90 4.40
C ALA A 95 3.25 -15.39 4.65
N PRO A 96 4.33 -16.01 4.13
CA PRO A 96 4.61 -17.43 4.39
C PRO A 96 4.84 -17.77 5.87
N ALA A 97 5.30 -16.81 6.67
CA ALA A 97 5.55 -16.99 8.10
C ALA A 97 4.30 -16.79 8.97
N LEU A 98 3.21 -16.25 8.40
CA LEU A 98 1.96 -15.91 9.11
C LEU A 98 0.86 -16.97 8.95
N GLY A 99 1.09 -17.99 8.11
CA GLY A 99 0.11 -19.03 7.84
C GLY A 99 -0.99 -18.53 6.88
N PRO A 100 -2.28 -18.67 7.21
CA PRO A 100 -3.37 -18.26 6.35
C PRO A 100 -3.28 -16.82 5.83
N PRO A 101 -3.68 -16.54 4.57
CA PRO A 101 -3.60 -15.20 3.99
C PRO A 101 -4.41 -14.16 4.79
N GLU A 102 -5.45 -14.58 5.51
CA GLU A 102 -6.29 -13.74 6.36
C GLU A 102 -5.57 -13.24 7.62
N ARG A 103 -4.48 -13.91 8.05
CA ARG A 103 -3.69 -13.45 9.22
C ARG A 103 -2.92 -12.16 8.94
N MET A 104 -2.56 -11.92 7.68
CA MET A 104 -1.89 -10.67 7.28
C MET A 104 -2.79 -9.43 7.47
N PRO A 105 -4.02 -9.35 6.90
CA PRO A 105 -4.90 -8.21 7.10
C PRO A 105 -5.34 -8.03 8.56
N GLU A 106 -5.48 -9.11 9.35
CA GLU A 106 -5.72 -9.01 10.80
C GLU A 106 -4.61 -8.21 11.50
N ARG A 107 -3.34 -8.47 11.16
CA ARG A 107 -2.19 -7.74 11.70
C ARG A 107 -2.05 -6.34 11.10
N GLU A 108 -2.23 -6.18 9.79
CA GLU A 108 -2.15 -4.88 9.11
C GLU A 108 -3.21 -3.89 9.61
N TYR A 109 -4.37 -4.39 10.10
CA TYR A 109 -5.40 -3.57 10.72
C TYR A 109 -4.93 -2.76 11.94
N ARG A 110 -3.87 -3.20 12.62
CA ARG A 110 -3.29 -2.49 13.78
C ARG A 110 -2.73 -1.11 13.40
N VAL A 111 -2.08 -1.02 12.25
CA VAL A 111 -1.41 0.21 11.76
C VAL A 111 -2.38 1.37 11.58
N PRO A 112 -3.48 1.26 10.81
CA PRO A 112 -4.43 2.36 10.66
C PRO A 112 -5.12 2.72 11.98
N CYS A 113 -5.40 1.74 12.87
CA CYS A 113 -5.95 2.03 14.20
C CYS A 113 -5.00 2.89 15.04
N ALA A 114 -3.70 2.56 15.06
CA ALA A 114 -2.70 3.38 15.72
C ALA A 114 -2.53 4.74 15.05
N ALA A 115 -2.52 4.79 13.71
CA ALA A 115 -2.40 6.04 12.96
C ALA A 115 -3.54 7.02 13.25
N LEU A 116 -4.77 6.53 13.37
CA LEU A 116 -5.95 7.33 13.74
C LEU A 116 -5.87 7.91 15.15
N ALA A 117 -5.07 7.31 16.04
CA ALA A 117 -4.81 7.84 17.37
C ALA A 117 -3.70 8.91 17.39
N THR A 118 -3.05 9.20 16.25
CA THR A 118 -1.97 10.19 16.15
C THR A 118 -2.41 11.45 15.38
N PRO A 119 -1.89 12.64 15.75
CA PRO A 119 -2.19 13.87 15.02
C PRO A 119 -1.69 13.87 13.57
N ASP A 120 -0.68 13.06 13.28
CA ASP A 120 0.03 13.02 12.00
C ASP A 120 -0.88 12.67 10.81
N LEU A 121 -1.68 11.62 10.94
CA LEU A 121 -2.63 11.21 9.89
C LEU A 121 -3.71 12.27 9.66
N VAL A 122 -4.24 12.85 10.75
CA VAL A 122 -5.28 13.89 10.69
C VAL A 122 -4.75 15.14 10.01
N GLU A 123 -3.55 15.58 10.38
CA GLU A 123 -2.91 16.76 9.79
C GLU A 123 -2.53 16.53 8.34
N GLY A 124 -2.05 15.33 7.99
CA GLY A 124 -1.79 14.93 6.60
C GLY A 124 -3.07 15.01 5.74
N ALA A 125 -4.18 14.47 6.23
CA ALA A 125 -5.47 14.53 5.54
C ALA A 125 -5.99 15.97 5.41
N ARG A 126 -5.91 16.77 6.48
CA ARG A 126 -6.29 18.19 6.46
C ARG A 126 -5.49 18.95 5.41
N ALA A 127 -4.16 18.80 5.41
CA ALA A 127 -3.31 19.48 4.45
C ALA A 127 -3.59 19.06 3.01
N GLN A 128 -3.88 17.78 2.76
CA GLN A 128 -4.13 17.30 1.40
C GLN A 128 -5.51 17.72 0.86
N VAL A 129 -6.54 17.72 1.70
CA VAL A 129 -7.94 17.90 1.29
C VAL A 129 -8.43 19.34 1.47
N ALA A 130 -8.08 19.98 2.59
CA ALA A 130 -8.61 21.28 2.95
C ALA A 130 -7.66 22.44 2.60
N ASP A 131 -6.35 22.19 2.52
CA ASP A 131 -5.35 23.23 2.25
C ASP A 131 -4.93 23.24 0.78
N ARG A 132 -5.09 24.40 0.12
CA ARG A 132 -4.66 24.59 -1.28
C ARG A 132 -3.14 24.54 -1.43
N GLY A 133 -2.39 24.85 -0.37
CA GLY A 133 -0.92 24.82 -0.35
C GLY A 133 -0.31 23.47 0.04
N ARG A 134 -1.13 22.51 0.51
CA ARG A 134 -0.70 21.16 0.92
C ARG A 134 0.53 21.17 1.83
N ASN A 135 0.54 22.06 2.83
CA ASN A 135 1.66 22.22 3.75
C ASN A 135 1.29 21.66 5.15
N PRO A 136 1.52 20.35 5.39
CA PRO A 136 1.18 19.73 6.66
C PRO A 136 2.17 20.11 7.76
N ARG A 137 1.66 20.46 8.94
CA ARG A 137 2.48 20.74 10.13
C ARG A 137 2.53 19.51 11.03
N ARG A 138 3.32 18.51 10.62
CA ARG A 138 3.35 17.20 11.27
C ARG A 138 4.40 17.15 12.39
N PRO A 139 4.02 16.83 13.64
CA PRO A 139 4.95 16.31 14.63
C PRO A 139 4.98 14.78 14.55
N PRO A 140 6.14 14.12 14.65
CA PRO A 140 7.51 14.68 14.69
C PRO A 140 7.96 15.34 13.37
N ALA A 141 8.86 16.31 13.47
CA ALA A 141 9.32 17.11 12.33
C ALA A 141 10.44 16.43 11.53
N THR A 142 11.24 15.58 12.17
CA THR A 142 12.37 14.90 11.53
C THR A 142 12.36 13.40 11.78
N LEU A 143 13.10 12.64 10.97
CA LEU A 143 13.28 11.19 11.19
C LEU A 143 13.95 10.90 12.53
N ALA A 144 14.89 11.74 12.98
CA ALA A 144 15.60 11.56 14.25
C ALA A 144 14.68 11.67 15.48
N ASP A 145 13.56 12.37 15.36
CA ASP A 145 12.58 12.54 16.43
C ASP A 145 11.65 11.33 16.60
N VAL A 146 11.70 10.36 15.68
CA VAL A 146 10.89 9.13 15.73
C VAL A 146 11.72 8.01 16.33
N SER A 147 11.36 7.57 17.55
CA SER A 147 12.01 6.46 18.22
C SER A 147 11.56 5.10 17.71
N ALA A 148 12.32 4.04 18.02
CA ALA A 148 11.88 2.66 17.73
C ALA A 148 10.59 2.30 18.48
N GLU A 149 10.42 2.77 19.71
CA GLU A 149 9.21 2.56 20.52
C GLU A 149 7.96 3.20 19.87
N ASP A 150 8.12 4.40 19.30
CA ASP A 150 7.04 5.06 18.56
C ASP A 150 6.57 4.22 17.37
N VAL A 151 7.50 3.57 16.67
CA VAL A 151 7.21 2.67 15.54
C VAL A 151 6.56 1.37 16.04
N GLU A 152 7.10 0.75 17.08
CA GLU A 152 6.59 -0.50 17.64
C GLU A 152 5.13 -0.38 18.11
N ARG A 153 4.72 0.79 18.63
CA ARG A 153 3.35 1.07 19.04
C ARG A 153 2.32 0.86 17.90
N TYR A 154 2.70 1.06 16.64
CA TYR A 154 1.81 0.84 15.49
C TYR A 154 1.46 -0.63 15.25
N PHE A 155 2.21 -1.55 15.84
CA PHE A 155 2.01 -3.00 15.69
C PHE A 155 1.49 -3.67 16.96
N ALA A 156 1.25 -2.89 18.02
CA ALA A 156 0.75 -3.38 19.30
C ALA A 156 -0.61 -4.08 19.13
N PRO A 157 -0.84 -5.22 19.82
CA PRO A 157 -2.13 -5.91 19.77
C PRO A 157 -3.30 -5.01 20.19
N LEU A 158 -4.45 -5.16 19.52
CA LEU A 158 -5.65 -4.36 19.78
C LEU A 158 -6.59 -5.00 20.82
N GLY A 159 -6.28 -6.20 21.30
CA GLY A 159 -7.14 -6.99 22.19
C GLY A 159 -8.43 -7.39 21.49
N ASP A 160 -9.56 -7.26 22.18
CA ASP A 160 -10.89 -7.64 21.67
C ASP A 160 -11.35 -6.85 20.42
N ARG A 161 -10.61 -5.80 20.04
CA ARG A 161 -10.88 -5.00 18.84
C ARG A 161 -10.18 -5.53 17.59
N GLU A 162 -9.37 -6.58 17.71
CA GLU A 162 -8.70 -7.20 16.57
C GLU A 162 -9.72 -7.98 15.72
N PRO A 163 -9.78 -7.77 14.39
CA PRO A 163 -10.71 -8.49 13.54
C PRO A 163 -10.32 -9.96 13.49
N THR A 164 -11.32 -10.83 13.34
CA THR A 164 -11.12 -12.25 13.00
C THR A 164 -11.64 -12.45 11.58
N LEU A 165 -10.71 -12.67 10.66
CA LEU A 165 -10.95 -12.87 9.23
C LEU A 165 -10.67 -14.31 8.82
N ALA A 166 -9.69 -14.96 9.47
CA ALA A 166 -9.42 -16.37 9.25
C ALA A 166 -10.65 -17.18 9.71
N PRO A 167 -11.29 -17.98 8.82
CA PRO A 167 -12.27 -18.96 9.27
C PRO A 167 -11.57 -19.88 10.27
N GLY A 168 -12.20 -20.15 11.42
CA GLY A 168 -11.62 -21.06 12.41
C GLY A 168 -11.29 -22.41 11.79
N ASP A 169 -10.10 -22.96 12.07
CA ASP A 169 -9.45 -24.24 11.73
C ASP A 169 -9.84 -25.03 10.45
N GLY A 170 -10.70 -24.50 9.60
CA GLY A 170 -11.14 -25.09 8.35
C GLY A 170 -10.13 -24.80 7.24
N PRO A 171 -9.94 -25.73 6.29
CA PRO A 171 -9.02 -25.52 5.20
C PRO A 171 -9.49 -24.33 4.38
N LEU A 172 -8.67 -23.28 4.40
CA LEU A 172 -8.80 -22.19 3.47
C LEU A 172 -8.42 -22.69 2.10
N GLN A 173 -9.43 -22.80 1.26
CA GLN A 173 -9.24 -23.00 -0.15
C GLN A 173 -8.48 -21.76 -0.66
N GLU A 174 -7.19 -21.92 -0.98
CA GLU A 174 -6.55 -21.02 -1.94
C GLU A 174 -7.53 -20.89 -3.09
N VAL A 175 -8.01 -19.68 -3.37
CA VAL A 175 -8.92 -19.48 -4.48
C VAL A 175 -8.10 -19.71 -5.73
N PRO A 176 -8.23 -20.87 -6.40
CA PRO A 176 -7.36 -21.22 -7.49
C PRO A 176 -8.03 -20.64 -8.72
N TRP A 177 -7.66 -19.41 -9.07
CA TRP A 177 -7.90 -18.91 -10.42
C TRP A 177 -6.57 -18.87 -11.18
#